data_AF-A0A926A103-F1
#
_entry.id   AF-A0A926A103-F1
#
_cell.length_a   1.000
_cell.length_b   1.000
_cell.length_c   1.000
_cell.angle_alpha   90.00
_cell.angle_beta   90.00
_cell.angle_gamma   90.00
#
_symmetry.space_group_name_H-M   'P 1'
#
loop_
_entity.id
_entity.type
_entity.pdbx_description
1 polymer ?
#
loop_
_entity_poly.entity_id
_entity_poly.type
_entity_poly.pdbx_seq_one_letter_code
_entity_poly.pdbx_strand_id
1 'polypeptide(L)'
;MHQLPFRSIVVSSDNDIYISLDRAQEYASASGSQFVLLPGAGQINAASNLGRWTQALELLDTLRAKKLEGNNRQIDAACVCAKSPNEQRPQSWVATQVQHSAPVAAPASNPHGQWPL
;
A
#
# COMPACT_ATOMS: atom_id res chain seq x y z
N MET A 1 5.42 12.06 -24.05
CA MET A 1 5.99 10.84 -23.43
C MET A 1 5.60 9.64 -24.26
N HIS A 2 6.35 8.54 -24.14
CA HIS A 2 6.07 7.29 -24.84
C HIS A 2 5.48 6.26 -23.87
N GLN A 3 4.67 5.34 -24.41
CA GLN A 3 4.07 4.23 -23.68
C GLN A 3 5.17 3.36 -23.04
N LEU A 4 4.97 2.96 -21.78
CA LEU A 4 5.92 2.10 -21.09
C LEU A 4 5.75 0.65 -21.59
N PRO A 5 6.85 -0.10 -21.84
CA PRO A 5 6.77 -1.47 -22.36
C PRO A 5 6.39 -2.49 -21.27
N PHE A 6 5.96 -2.03 -20.10
CA PHE A 6 5.58 -2.83 -18.95
C PHE A 6 4.41 -2.16 -18.24
N ARG A 7 3.69 -2.94 -17.43
CA ARG A 7 2.59 -2.39 -16.66
C ARG A 7 3.10 -1.48 -15.55
N SER A 8 2.42 -0.35 -15.42
CA SER A 8 2.74 0.71 -14.47
C SER A 8 1.45 1.30 -13.92
N ILE A 9 1.56 1.89 -12.72
CA ILE A 9 0.49 2.63 -12.05
C ILE A 9 1.10 3.95 -11.62
N VAL A 10 0.45 5.06 -11.96
CA VAL A 10 0.76 6.40 -11.45
C VAL A 10 -0.18 6.67 -10.30
N VAL A 11 0.38 6.94 -9.13
CA VAL A 11 -0.34 7.34 -7.94
C VAL A 11 -0.07 8.83 -7.68
N SER A 12 -1.10 9.62 -7.49
CA SER A 12 -0.99 11.06 -7.22
C SER A 12 -1.97 11.49 -6.13
N SER A 13 -1.72 12.65 -5.54
CA SER A 13 -2.62 13.28 -4.56
C SER A 13 -3.40 14.44 -5.16
N ASP A 14 -4.59 14.72 -4.64
CA ASP A 14 -5.40 15.88 -5.04
C ASP A 14 -4.90 17.23 -4.47
N ASN A 15 -3.98 17.19 -3.51
CA ASN A 15 -3.44 18.36 -2.81
C ASN A 15 -1.89 18.43 -2.85
N ASP A 16 -1.26 17.90 -3.91
CA ASP A 16 0.18 18.06 -4.14
C ASP A 16 0.49 19.49 -4.64
N ILE A 17 1.52 20.12 -4.06
CA ILE A 17 1.94 21.49 -4.41
C ILE A 17 2.87 21.54 -5.63
N TYR A 18 3.47 20.40 -6.00
CA TYR A 18 4.47 20.34 -7.07
C TYR A 18 3.88 19.89 -8.40
N ILE A 19 2.78 19.15 -8.36
CA ILE A 19 2.11 18.64 -9.55
C ILE A 19 0.60 18.81 -9.42
N SER A 20 -0.03 19.38 -10.45
CA SER A 20 -1.49 19.44 -10.49
C SER A 20 -2.07 18.08 -10.86
N LEU A 21 -3.32 17.85 -10.45
CA LEU A 21 -4.06 16.63 -10.77
C LEU A 21 -4.11 16.37 -12.30
N ASP A 22 -4.39 17.41 -13.09
CA ASP A 22 -4.44 17.32 -14.55
C ASP A 22 -3.10 16.85 -15.15
N ARG A 23 -1.99 17.36 -14.62
CA ARG A 23 -0.65 16.97 -15.07
C ARG A 23 -0.32 15.54 -14.69
N ALA A 24 -0.71 15.09 -13.51
CA ALA A 24 -0.55 13.71 -13.10
C ALA A 24 -1.36 12.76 -14.01
N GLN A 25 -2.57 13.15 -14.41
CA GLN A 25 -3.39 12.39 -15.36
C GLN A 25 -2.80 12.39 -16.77
N GLU A 26 -2.24 13.51 -17.24
CA GLU A 26 -1.50 13.57 -18.50
C GLU A 26 -0.33 12.58 -18.50
N TYR A 27 0.44 12.50 -17.41
CA TYR A 27 1.53 11.53 -17.31
C TYR A 27 1.05 10.08 -17.33
N ALA A 28 -0.03 9.76 -16.60
CA ALA A 28 -0.61 8.42 -16.62
C ALA A 28 -1.08 8.05 -18.03
N SER A 29 -1.80 8.96 -18.69
CA SER A 29 -2.33 8.76 -20.04
C SER A 29 -1.21 8.62 -21.08
N ALA A 30 -0.19 9.49 -21.01
CA ALA A 30 0.91 9.48 -21.97
C ALA A 30 1.85 8.28 -21.82
N SER A 31 1.99 7.75 -20.60
CA SER A 31 2.76 6.54 -20.32
C SER A 31 1.96 5.24 -20.49
N GLY A 32 0.62 5.31 -20.55
CA GLY A 32 -0.26 4.14 -20.55
C GLY A 32 -0.43 3.47 -19.19
N SER A 33 -0.08 4.19 -18.13
CA SER A 33 -0.20 3.70 -16.77
C SER A 33 -1.65 3.75 -16.30
N GLN A 34 -2.03 2.86 -15.39
CA GLN A 34 -3.26 3.07 -14.61
C GLN A 34 -3.08 4.29 -13.71
N PHE A 35 -4.16 5.02 -13.42
CA PHE A 35 -4.12 6.19 -12.55
C PHE A 35 -4.88 5.94 -11.26
N VAL A 36 -4.26 6.29 -10.12
CA VAL A 36 -4.87 6.22 -8.80
C VAL A 36 -4.72 7.57 -8.10
N LEU A 37 -5.84 8.13 -7.67
CA LEU A 37 -5.89 9.38 -6.92
C LEU A 37 -6.05 9.09 -5.43
N LEU A 38 -5.20 9.69 -4.61
CA LEU A 38 -5.31 9.70 -3.17
C LEU A 38 -5.85 11.06 -2.69
N PRO A 39 -6.93 11.08 -1.90
CA PRO A 39 -7.41 12.32 -1.31
C PRO A 39 -6.49 12.73 -0.15
N GLY A 40 -6.00 13.96 -0.16
CA GLY A 40 -5.31 14.58 0.97
C GLY A 40 -3.90 14.06 1.28
N ALA A 41 -3.29 13.26 0.41
CA ALA A 41 -2.00 12.59 0.65
C ALA A 41 -0.74 13.46 0.44
N GLY A 42 -0.92 14.75 0.14
CA GLY A 42 0.15 15.71 -0.11
C GLY A 42 1.12 15.23 -1.17
N GLN A 43 2.41 15.22 -0.85
CA GLN A 43 3.50 14.86 -1.77
C GLN A 43 3.85 13.37 -1.75
N ILE A 44 3.02 12.54 -1.11
CA ILE A 44 3.23 11.09 -0.89
C ILE A 44 4.68 10.79 -0.42
N ASN A 45 5.11 11.48 0.64
CA ASN A 45 6.44 11.31 1.24
C ASN A 45 6.32 10.97 2.73
N ALA A 46 7.44 10.90 3.44
CA ALA A 46 7.44 10.60 4.88
C ALA A 46 6.64 11.64 5.71
N ALA A 47 6.56 12.89 5.27
CA ALA A 47 5.82 13.96 5.92
C ALA A 47 4.30 13.89 5.64
N SER A 48 3.86 13.13 4.63
CA SER A 48 2.45 12.89 4.33
C SER A 48 1.72 12.02 5.37
N ASN A 49 2.43 11.49 6.37
CA ASN A 49 1.88 10.70 7.48
C ASN A 49 1.07 9.47 7.04
N LEU A 50 1.46 8.83 5.93
CA LEU A 50 0.81 7.62 5.40
C LEU A 50 1.20 6.34 6.15
N GLY A 51 2.16 6.42 7.08
CA GLY A 51 2.66 5.29 7.85
C GLY A 51 3.21 4.17 6.96
N ARG A 52 2.78 2.93 7.22
CA ARG A 52 3.14 1.75 6.39
C ARG A 52 2.52 1.76 4.99
N TRP A 53 1.56 2.65 4.73
CA TRP A 53 0.83 2.80 3.48
C TRP A 53 0.42 1.45 2.86
N THR A 54 -0.51 0.75 3.51
CA THR A 54 -0.98 -0.58 3.09
C THR A 54 -1.55 -0.60 1.68
N GLN A 55 -2.19 0.50 1.25
CA GLN A 55 -2.74 0.61 -0.11
C GLN A 55 -1.64 0.54 -1.18
N ALA A 56 -0.43 1.07 -0.93
CA ALA A 56 0.68 0.91 -1.88
C ALA A 56 1.12 -0.55 -2.01
N LEU A 57 1.07 -1.32 -0.92
CA LEU A 57 1.38 -2.75 -0.96
C LEU A 57 0.35 -3.52 -1.77
N GLU A 58 -0.94 -3.18 -1.63
CA GLU A 58 -2.02 -3.76 -2.44
C GLU A 58 -1.83 -3.44 -3.93
N LEU A 59 -1.52 -2.17 -4.27
CA LEU A 59 -1.23 -1.76 -5.65
C LEU A 59 -0.04 -2.53 -6.21
N LEU A 60 1.02 -2.71 -5.43
CA LEU A 60 2.18 -3.50 -5.82
C LEU A 60 1.82 -4.96 -6.07
N ASP A 61 0.98 -5.56 -5.23
CA ASP A 61 0.53 -6.93 -5.42
C ASP A 61 -0.33 -7.08 -6.67
N THR A 62 -1.11 -6.07 -7.07
CA THR A 62 -1.84 -6.10 -8.35
C THR A 62 -0.91 -6.14 -9.56
N LEU A 63 0.24 -5.46 -9.50
CA LEU A 63 1.26 -5.51 -10.54
C LEU A 63 1.97 -6.87 -10.59
N ARG A 64 2.16 -7.51 -9.43
CA ARG A 64 2.78 -8.84 -9.31
C ARG A 64 1.87 -9.96 -9.81
N ALA A 65 0.61 -9.96 -9.41
CA ALA A 65 -0.33 -11.06 -9.66
C ALA A 65 -0.53 -11.33 -11.16
N LYS A 66 -0.61 -10.28 -11.96
CA LYS A 66 -0.88 -10.38 -13.40
C LYS A 66 0.35 -10.72 -14.27
N LYS A 67 1.50 -11.03 -13.66
CA LYS A 67 2.62 -11.69 -14.36
C LYS A 67 2.31 -13.17 -14.66
N LEU A 68 1.32 -13.74 -13.98
CA LEU A 68 0.98 -15.18 -14.05
C LEU A 68 -0.12 -15.52 -15.06
N GLU A 69 -0.75 -14.54 -15.72
CA GLU A 69 -1.81 -14.75 -16.73
C GLU A 69 -1.25 -15.03 -18.14
N GLY A 70 0.07 -15.17 -18.29
CA GLY A 70 0.73 -15.50 -19.54
C GLY A 70 0.72 -16.98 -19.89
N ASN A 71 -0.42 -17.68 -19.80
CA ASN A 71 -0.72 -18.93 -20.53
C ASN A 71 -2.13 -19.51 -20.25
N ASN A 72 -3.21 -18.76 -20.47
CA ASN A 72 -4.49 -19.40 -20.79
C ASN A 72 -5.46 -18.42 -21.46
N ARG A 73 -5.62 -18.54 -22.79
CA ARG A 73 -6.80 -17.96 -23.45
C ARG A 73 -7.97 -18.84 -23.06
N GLN A 74 -8.85 -18.30 -22.20
CA GLN A 74 -10.31 -18.45 -22.21
C GLN A 74 -10.84 -18.48 -20.78
N ILE A 75 -11.46 -17.38 -20.36
CA ILE A 75 -12.70 -17.48 -19.58
C ILE A 75 -13.62 -16.34 -20.00
N ASP A 76 -14.65 -16.73 -20.74
CA ASP A 76 -15.79 -15.91 -21.11
C ASP A 76 -16.61 -15.51 -19.86
N ALA A 77 -17.32 -14.40 -20.04
CA ALA A 77 -18.25 -13.74 -19.14
C ALA A 77 -18.91 -14.57 -18.03
N ALA A 78 -18.72 -14.14 -16.77
CA ALA A 78 -19.82 -14.02 -15.80
C ALA A 78 -19.39 -13.15 -14.61
N CYS A 79 -20.12 -12.06 -14.42
CA CYS A 79 -20.35 -11.49 -13.10
C CYS A 79 -20.84 -12.61 -12.17
N VAL A 80 -20.06 -13.01 -11.15
CA VAL A 80 -20.61 -13.68 -9.98
C VAL A 80 -19.85 -13.25 -8.73
N CYS A 81 -20.57 -12.54 -7.87
CA CYS A 81 -20.35 -12.53 -6.44
C CYS A 81 -20.32 -13.97 -5.91
N ALA A 82 -19.15 -14.61 -5.81
CA ALA A 82 -19.00 -15.90 -5.16
C ALA A 82 -18.04 -15.75 -3.98
N LYS A 83 -18.60 -15.64 -2.78
CA LYS A 83 -17.86 -15.97 -1.55
C LYS A 83 -17.40 -17.43 -1.68
N SER A 84 -16.10 -17.67 -1.56
CA SER A 84 -15.54 -19.03 -1.50
C SER A 84 -16.19 -19.78 -0.33
N PRO A 85 -16.87 -20.92 -0.55
CA PRO A 85 -17.42 -21.73 0.52
C PRO A 85 -16.41 -22.82 0.90
N ASN A 86 -15.20 -22.47 1.30
CA ASN A 86 -14.32 -23.41 2.00
C ASN A 86 -13.20 -22.74 2.78
N GLU A 87 -13.49 -22.24 3.98
CA GLU A 87 -12.46 -21.99 4.99
C GLU A 87 -13.04 -22.22 6.39
N GLN A 88 -13.41 -23.47 6.67
CA GLN A 88 -13.65 -23.91 8.03
C GLN A 88 -12.30 -24.11 8.70
N ARG A 89 -11.79 -23.09 9.40
CA ARG A 89 -10.63 -23.25 10.30
C ARG A 89 -11.11 -23.40 11.74
N PRO A 90 -10.73 -24.48 12.46
CA PRO A 90 -11.26 -24.79 13.79
C PRO A 90 -10.83 -23.77 14.86
N GLN A 91 -11.77 -23.49 15.75
CA GLN A 91 -11.64 -22.69 16.97
C GLN A 91 -10.91 -23.49 18.06
N SER A 92 -9.60 -23.32 18.19
CA SER A 92 -8.89 -23.57 19.46
C SER A 92 -7.45 -23.08 19.41
N TRP A 93 -7.22 -21.82 19.79
CA TRP A 93 -5.97 -21.45 20.45
C TRP A 93 -6.34 -20.75 21.74
N VAL A 94 -6.14 -21.49 22.82
CA VAL A 94 -6.35 -21.11 24.21
C VAL A 94 -5.51 -19.88 24.52
N ALA A 95 -6.15 -18.87 25.13
CA ALA A 95 -5.49 -17.73 25.71
C ALA A 95 -4.62 -18.18 26.90
N THR A 96 -3.30 -18.00 26.80
CA THR A 96 -2.43 -18.04 27.97
C THR A 96 -2.07 -16.61 28.34
N GLN A 97 -2.80 -16.06 29.31
CA GLN A 97 -2.35 -14.91 30.08
C GLN A 97 -1.06 -15.29 30.82
N VAL A 98 -0.02 -14.47 30.70
CA VAL A 98 1.06 -14.40 31.68
C VAL A 98 0.91 -13.09 32.41
N GLN A 99 0.38 -13.17 33.64
CA GLN A 99 0.52 -12.13 34.64
C GLN A 99 1.91 -12.24 35.25
N HIS A 100 2.68 -11.15 35.28
CA HIS A 100 3.69 -10.94 36.31
C HIS A 100 3.70 -9.46 36.72
N SER A 101 3.52 -9.24 38.01
CA SER A 101 3.43 -7.95 38.69
C SER A 101 4.82 -7.46 39.15
N ALA A 102 5.10 -6.17 38.90
CA ALA A 102 5.81 -5.18 39.76
C ALA A 102 7.32 -5.36 40.13
N PRO A 103 8.03 -4.31 40.64
CA PRO A 103 8.01 -2.87 40.32
C PRO A 103 9.43 -2.19 40.23
N VAL A 104 9.42 -0.89 39.85
CA VAL A 104 10.37 0.22 40.16
C VAL A 104 11.85 0.12 39.73
N ALA A 105 12.28 1.04 38.86
CA ALA A 105 13.28 2.10 39.16
C ALA A 105 13.57 2.95 37.91
N ALA A 106 13.36 4.27 38.02
CA ALA A 106 13.94 5.25 37.10
C ALA A 106 15.45 5.38 37.37
N PRO A 107 16.25 5.78 36.36
CA PRO A 107 16.94 7.05 36.58
C PRO A 107 17.11 7.95 35.34
N ALA A 108 17.13 9.24 35.67
CA ALA A 108 17.98 10.31 35.13
C ALA A 108 17.94 10.64 33.63
N SER A 109 17.41 11.83 33.37
CA SER A 109 17.68 12.74 32.27
C SER A 109 19.15 12.73 31.81
N ASN A 110 19.37 12.76 30.50
CA ASN A 110 20.61 13.33 29.96
C ASN A 110 20.28 14.26 28.77
N PRO A 111 20.55 15.57 28.87
CA PRO A 111 20.53 16.50 27.75
C PRO A 111 21.80 16.30 26.90
N HIS A 112 21.84 16.90 25.71
CA HIS A 112 22.90 16.82 24.69
C HIS A 112 22.68 15.74 23.63
N GLY A 113 22.02 16.18 22.55
CA GLY A 113 21.98 15.47 21.29
C GLY A 113 23.33 15.43 20.60
N GLN A 114 23.60 14.30 19.97
CA GLN A 114 24.50 14.10 18.84
C GLN A 114 24.16 12.74 18.23
N TRP A 115 23.71 12.74 16.97
CA TRP A 115 23.61 11.53 16.15
C TRP A 115 24.89 11.43 15.30
N PRO A 116 25.51 10.25 15.16
CA PRO A 116 26.77 10.11 14.43
C PRO A 116 26.54 10.15 12.91
N LEU A 117 27.55 10.70 12.21
CA LEU A 117 27.72 10.64 10.75
C LEU A 117 28.07 9.23 10.27
#